data_AF-A0A559JNM7-F1
#
_entry.id   AF-A0A559JNM7-F1
#
_cell.length_a   1.000
_cell.length_b   1.000
_cell.length_c   1.000
_cell.angle_alpha   90.00
_cell.angle_beta   90.00
_cell.angle_gamma   90.00
#
_symmetry.space_group_name_H-M   'P 1'
#
loop_
_entity.id
_entity.type
_entity.pdbx_description
1 polymer ?
#
loop_
_entity_poly.entity_id
_entity_poly.type
_entity_poly.pdbx_seq_one_letter_code
_entity_poly.pdbx_strand_id
1 'polypeptide(L)'
;MSQPYNREIELRNRFNQFISDKITGSSEDYYSKLSVEDFEDIKTTLRDIHNIITFRTTIRFTEWISDRFPYVKEYYQVYLDQVLNTKPSDNGYDLVVTGNVNVVAEIKCNKPINNGYKFGSAQKDGLLKDIKGLLEGKSKVKSIDPAAAYKFLVIYDFGDHTLLAAQHLIKNLSANLKDRVAIYNEGEPLLLDKVHIVFIK
;
A
#
# COMPACT_ATOMS: atom_id res chain seq x y z
N MET A 1 35.82 -29.01 -11.71
CA MET A 1 35.91 -28.54 -10.30
C MET A 1 34.97 -27.36 -10.17
N SER A 2 33.92 -27.44 -9.35
CA SER A 2 33.05 -26.28 -9.08
C SER A 2 33.81 -25.28 -8.23
N GLN A 3 33.81 -24.00 -8.63
CA GLN A 3 34.37 -22.96 -7.76
C GLN A 3 33.62 -22.96 -6.42
N PRO A 4 34.32 -22.73 -5.30
CA PRO A 4 33.67 -22.59 -4.01
C PRO A 4 32.73 -21.38 -4.03
N TYR A 5 31.56 -21.55 -3.42
CA TYR A 5 30.57 -20.49 -3.31
C TYR A 5 31.16 -19.25 -2.63
N ASN A 6 30.99 -18.08 -3.26
CA ASN A 6 31.39 -16.79 -2.72
C ASN A 6 30.17 -15.86 -2.67
N ARG A 7 29.71 -15.58 -1.43
CA ARG A 7 28.54 -14.75 -1.15
C ARG A 7 28.70 -13.31 -1.61
N GLU A 8 29.89 -12.74 -1.52
CA GLU A 8 30.15 -11.36 -1.94
C GLU A 8 30.02 -11.22 -3.46
N ILE A 9 30.57 -12.18 -4.21
CA ILE A 9 30.44 -12.20 -5.68
C ILE A 9 28.97 -12.33 -6.09
N GLU A 10 28.18 -13.18 -5.42
CA GLU A 10 26.75 -13.30 -5.70
C GLU A 10 26.02 -11.96 -5.47
N LEU A 11 26.25 -11.32 -4.32
CA LEU A 11 25.60 -10.05 -3.98
C LEU A 11 25.99 -8.94 -4.96
N ARG A 12 27.28 -8.84 -5.29
CA ARG A 12 27.79 -7.90 -6.30
C ARG A 12 27.12 -8.11 -7.65
N ASN A 13 27.08 -9.35 -8.14
CA ASN A 13 26.50 -9.65 -9.44
C ASN A 13 25.01 -9.31 -9.48
N ARG A 14 24.25 -9.65 -8.43
CA ARG A 14 22.82 -9.32 -8.32
C ARG A 14 22.57 -7.81 -8.28
N PHE A 15 23.40 -7.06 -7.55
CA PHE A 15 23.30 -5.62 -7.49
C PHE A 15 23.60 -4.97 -8.85
N ASN A 16 24.73 -5.32 -9.47
CA ASN A 16 25.12 -4.79 -10.78
C ASN A 16 24.08 -5.09 -11.85
N GLN A 17 23.52 -6.31 -11.86
CA GLN A 17 22.45 -6.70 -12.77
C GLN A 17 21.21 -5.81 -12.58
N PHE A 18 20.80 -5.55 -11.33
CA PHE A 18 19.65 -4.70 -11.05
C PHE A 18 19.87 -3.27 -11.55
N ILE A 19 21.02 -2.66 -11.23
CA ILE A 19 21.33 -1.28 -11.65
C ILE A 19 21.37 -1.18 -13.18
N SER A 20 22.02 -2.15 -13.83
CA SER A 20 22.10 -2.23 -15.28
C SER A 20 20.72 -2.35 -15.92
N ASP A 21 19.90 -3.30 -15.49
CA ASP A 21 18.61 -3.60 -16.11
C ASP A 21 17.54 -2.54 -15.85
N LYS A 22 17.59 -1.86 -14.70
CA LYS A 22 16.50 -1.02 -14.21
C LYS A 22 16.82 0.46 -14.14
N ILE A 23 18.09 0.85 -14.11
CA ILE A 23 18.48 2.24 -13.87
C ILE A 23 19.29 2.80 -15.04
N THR A 24 20.41 2.16 -15.41
CA THR A 24 21.39 2.77 -16.32
C THR A 24 21.31 2.27 -17.75
N GLY A 25 20.91 1.01 -17.96
CA GLY A 25 20.98 0.35 -19.26
C GLY A 25 22.40 -0.03 -19.71
N SER A 26 23.44 0.22 -18.89
CA SER A 26 24.82 -0.17 -19.16
C SER A 26 25.32 -1.22 -18.15
N SER A 27 26.17 -2.14 -18.60
CA SER A 27 26.74 -3.17 -17.74
C SER A 27 28.10 -2.69 -17.20
N GLU A 28 28.14 -2.39 -15.91
CA GLU A 28 29.34 -1.90 -15.21
C GLU A 28 29.41 -2.48 -13.80
N ASP A 29 30.58 -2.38 -13.16
CA ASP A 29 30.72 -2.73 -11.74
C ASP A 29 30.30 -1.57 -10.84
N TYR A 30 28.99 -1.41 -10.63
CA TYR A 30 28.43 -0.38 -9.76
C TYR A 30 28.70 -0.66 -8.28
N TYR A 31 28.68 -1.93 -7.87
CA TYR A 31 28.93 -2.34 -6.49
C TYR A 31 30.30 -1.83 -6.00
N SER A 32 31.35 -2.04 -6.79
CA SER A 32 32.70 -1.61 -6.40
C SER A 32 32.94 -0.10 -6.52
N LYS A 33 31.98 0.65 -7.08
CA LYS A 33 32.02 2.13 -7.14
C LYS A 33 31.37 2.79 -5.92
N LEU A 34 30.67 2.03 -5.08
CA LEU A 34 29.93 2.54 -3.93
C LEU A 34 30.60 2.14 -2.61
N SER A 35 30.62 3.09 -1.68
CA SER A 35 31.00 2.87 -0.28
C SER A 35 29.86 2.23 0.52
N VAL A 36 30.15 1.80 1.75
CA VAL A 36 29.12 1.29 2.67
C VAL A 36 28.12 2.40 3.02
N GLU A 37 28.61 3.62 3.19
CA GLU A 37 27.80 4.82 3.43
C GLU A 37 26.83 5.07 2.27
N ASP A 38 27.29 4.93 1.01
CA ASP A 38 26.40 5.06 -0.15
C ASP A 38 25.28 4.00 -0.14
N PHE A 39 25.59 2.76 0.29
CA PHE A 39 24.54 1.73 0.44
C PHE A 39 23.52 2.07 1.54
N GLU A 40 23.93 2.73 2.63
CA GLU A 40 23.01 3.23 3.66
C GLU A 40 22.16 4.39 3.14
N ASP A 41 22.72 5.31 2.35
CA ASP A 41 21.98 6.39 1.71
C ASP A 41 20.97 5.86 0.68
N ILE A 42 21.31 4.80 -0.06
CA ILE A 42 20.38 4.10 -0.94
C ILE A 42 19.21 3.54 -0.12
N LYS A 43 19.45 2.91 1.05
CA LYS A 43 18.35 2.42 1.91
C LYS A 43 17.42 3.55 2.36
N THR A 44 17.97 4.72 2.68
CA THR A 44 17.17 5.91 3.00
C THR A 44 16.33 6.34 1.79
N THR A 45 16.92 6.37 0.60
CA THR A 45 16.23 6.67 -0.66
C THR A 45 15.11 5.67 -0.96
N LEU A 46 15.28 4.37 -0.64
CA LEU A 46 14.24 3.36 -0.81
C LEU A 46 12.97 3.66 0.01
N ARG A 47 13.12 4.28 1.19
CA ARG A 47 11.98 4.76 1.98
C ARG A 47 11.22 5.88 1.25
N ASP A 48 11.94 6.80 0.61
CA ASP A 48 11.30 7.88 -0.15
C ASP A 48 10.61 7.35 -1.41
N ILE A 49 11.18 6.35 -2.08
CA ILE A 49 10.51 5.61 -3.17
C ILE A 49 9.21 4.98 -2.68
N HIS A 50 9.21 4.36 -1.50
CA HIS A 50 7.97 3.83 -0.90
C HIS A 50 6.94 4.94 -0.69
N ASN A 51 7.34 6.09 -0.14
CA ASN A 51 6.46 7.23 0.06
C ASN A 51 5.89 7.78 -1.26
N ILE A 52 6.70 7.84 -2.32
CA ILE A 52 6.25 8.25 -3.66
C ILE A 52 5.19 7.29 -4.21
N ILE A 53 5.37 5.98 -4.05
CA ILE A 53 4.40 4.98 -4.50
C ILE A 53 3.10 5.15 -3.71
N THR A 54 3.18 5.26 -2.38
CA THR A 54 2.01 5.49 -1.52
C THR A 54 1.26 6.75 -1.94
N PHE A 55 1.95 7.88 -2.09
CA PHE A 55 1.37 9.14 -2.53
C PHE A 55 0.64 9.04 -3.88
N ARG A 56 1.29 8.45 -4.89
CA ARG A 56 0.67 8.25 -6.21
C ARG A 56 -0.55 7.34 -6.15
N THR A 57 -0.48 6.30 -5.31
CA THR A 57 -1.59 5.36 -5.10
C THR A 57 -2.77 6.08 -4.43
N THR A 58 -2.51 6.94 -3.45
CA THR A 58 -3.55 7.75 -2.80
C THR A 58 -4.23 8.68 -3.79
N ILE A 59 -3.48 9.39 -4.65
CA ILE A 59 -4.08 10.25 -5.70
C ILE A 59 -5.00 9.45 -6.61
N ARG A 60 -4.52 8.31 -7.13
CA ARG A 60 -5.32 7.46 -8.03
C ARG A 60 -6.53 6.86 -7.33
N PHE A 61 -6.44 6.59 -6.03
CA PHE A 61 -7.58 6.20 -5.24
C PHE A 61 -8.59 7.35 -5.06
N THR A 62 -8.12 8.59 -4.85
CA THR A 62 -8.97 9.79 -4.81
C THR A 62 -9.72 9.99 -6.13
N GLU A 63 -9.07 9.75 -7.27
CA GLU A 63 -9.73 9.74 -8.58
C GLU A 63 -10.79 8.62 -8.66
N TRP A 64 -10.40 7.39 -8.30
CA TRP A 64 -11.28 6.22 -8.33
C TRP A 64 -12.54 6.36 -7.47
N ILE A 65 -12.42 6.95 -6.28
CA ILE A 65 -13.54 7.17 -5.37
C ILE A 65 -14.41 8.35 -5.85
N SER A 66 -13.83 9.35 -6.52
CA SER A 66 -14.59 10.47 -7.09
C SER A 66 -15.59 10.01 -8.16
N ASP A 67 -15.23 9.00 -8.95
CA ASP A 67 -16.14 8.45 -9.96
C ASP A 67 -17.31 7.65 -9.37
N ARG A 68 -17.21 7.24 -8.11
CA ARG A 68 -18.24 6.46 -7.40
C ARG A 68 -19.12 7.30 -6.49
N PHE A 69 -18.63 8.46 -6.05
CA PHE A 69 -19.33 9.34 -5.14
C PHE A 69 -19.42 10.74 -5.75
N PRO A 70 -20.60 11.15 -6.28
CA PRO A 70 -20.78 12.47 -6.89
C PRO A 70 -20.33 13.63 -5.99
N TYR A 71 -20.56 13.50 -4.68
CA TYR A 71 -20.06 14.45 -3.69
C TYR A 71 -18.53 14.56 -3.70
N VAL A 72 -17.82 13.43 -3.73
CA VAL A 72 -16.35 13.44 -3.77
C VAL A 72 -15.84 14.05 -5.08
N LYS A 73 -16.56 13.85 -6.18
CA LYS A 73 -16.27 14.50 -7.47
C LYS A 73 -16.41 16.01 -7.42
N GLU A 74 -17.49 16.50 -6.83
CA GLU A 74 -17.77 17.94 -6.66
C GLU A 74 -16.67 18.62 -5.82
N TYR A 75 -16.20 17.96 -4.77
CA TYR A 75 -15.19 18.48 -3.85
C TYR A 75 -13.79 17.89 -4.08
N TYR A 76 -13.51 17.37 -5.29
CA TYR A 76 -12.27 16.64 -5.59
C TYR A 76 -11.01 17.41 -5.20
N GLN A 77 -10.95 18.71 -5.52
CA GLN A 77 -9.77 19.53 -5.22
C GLN A 77 -9.50 19.63 -3.71
N VAL A 78 -10.54 19.66 -2.87
CA VAL A 78 -10.39 19.70 -1.41
C VAL A 78 -9.69 18.44 -0.90
N TYR A 79 -10.09 17.27 -1.41
CA TYR A 79 -9.50 16.00 -1.01
C TYR A 79 -8.13 15.76 -1.66
N LEU A 80 -7.90 16.28 -2.86
CA LEU A 80 -6.56 16.29 -3.45
C LEU A 80 -5.61 17.14 -2.60
N ASP A 81 -6.00 18.36 -2.24
CA ASP A 81 -5.19 19.24 -1.41
C ASP A 81 -4.90 18.64 -0.03
N GLN A 82 -5.84 17.90 0.54
CA GLN A 82 -5.59 17.11 1.76
C GLN A 82 -4.44 16.12 1.55
N VAL A 83 -4.45 15.34 0.47
CA VAL A 83 -3.39 14.37 0.17
C VAL A 83 -2.05 15.08 -0.07
N LEU A 84 -2.05 16.21 -0.78
CA LEU A 84 -0.84 16.99 -1.07
C LEU A 84 -0.19 17.58 0.19
N ASN A 85 -0.99 17.92 1.19
CA ASN A 85 -0.52 18.61 2.40
C ASN A 85 -0.34 17.69 3.62
N THR A 86 -0.68 16.40 3.49
CA THR A 86 -0.50 15.42 4.58
C THR A 86 0.98 15.10 4.75
N LYS A 87 1.50 15.27 5.97
CA LYS A 87 2.87 14.90 6.31
C LYS A 87 2.96 13.40 6.63
N PRO A 88 4.09 12.74 6.36
CA PRO A 88 4.29 11.34 6.75
C PRO A 88 4.11 11.05 8.25
N SER A 89 4.24 12.08 9.09
CA SER A 89 4.04 12.00 10.55
C SER A 89 2.59 12.14 11.00
N ASP A 90 1.69 12.51 10.09
CA ASP A 90 0.30 12.79 10.44
C ASP A 90 -0.40 11.49 10.82
N ASN A 91 -1.01 11.50 12.00
CA ASN A 91 -1.63 10.33 12.57
C ASN A 91 -3.11 10.31 12.16
N GLY A 92 -3.48 9.44 11.23
CA GLY A 92 -4.86 9.35 10.76
C GLY A 92 -5.08 8.22 9.78
N TYR A 93 -6.15 8.34 9.00
CA TYR A 93 -6.31 7.58 7.76
C TYR A 93 -5.56 8.30 6.64
N ASP A 94 -5.12 7.55 5.64
CA ASP A 94 -4.41 8.10 4.49
C ASP A 94 -5.32 8.96 3.59
N LEU A 95 -6.63 8.69 3.59
CA LEU A 95 -7.66 9.57 3.02
C LEU A 95 -8.88 9.63 3.94
N VAL A 96 -9.43 10.83 4.09
CA VAL A 96 -10.64 11.10 4.86
C VAL A 96 -11.57 12.03 4.08
N VAL A 97 -12.74 11.54 3.71
CA VAL A 97 -13.84 12.33 3.16
C VAL A 97 -14.89 12.49 4.24
N THR A 98 -15.30 13.73 4.49
CA THR A 98 -16.42 14.06 5.39
C THR A 98 -17.41 15.00 4.70
N GLY A 99 -18.70 14.83 4.99
CA GLY A 99 -19.76 15.65 4.41
C GLY A 99 -21.04 14.84 4.18
N ASN A 100 -21.63 14.96 2.99
CA ASN A 100 -22.83 14.18 2.61
C ASN A 100 -22.55 12.68 2.51
N VAL A 101 -21.28 12.31 2.33
CA VAL A 101 -20.79 10.94 2.46
C VAL A 101 -19.51 10.96 3.27
N ASN A 102 -19.33 9.92 4.08
CA ASN A 102 -18.09 9.71 4.81
C ASN A 102 -17.32 8.55 4.17
N VAL A 103 -16.02 8.77 3.90
CA VAL A 103 -15.10 7.74 3.39
C VAL A 103 -13.83 7.78 4.22
N VAL A 104 -13.34 6.61 4.62
CA VAL A 104 -12.03 6.45 5.26
C VAL A 104 -11.23 5.38 4.53
N ALA A 105 -9.94 5.64 4.28
CA ALA A 105 -9.09 4.71 3.57
C ALA A 105 -7.68 4.59 4.13
N GLU A 106 -7.15 3.37 4.05
CA GLU A 106 -5.76 3.02 4.33
C GLU A 106 -5.08 2.53 3.06
N ILE A 107 -3.96 3.12 2.69
CA ILE A 107 -3.17 2.77 1.51
C ILE A 107 -1.98 1.91 1.94
N LYS A 108 -1.80 0.76 1.29
CA LYS A 108 -0.66 -0.15 1.52
C LYS A 108 0.02 -0.50 0.20
N CYS A 109 1.27 -0.06 0.08
CA CYS A 109 2.08 -0.25 -1.12
C CYS A 109 3.21 -1.27 -0.93
N ASN A 110 3.12 -2.12 0.10
CA ASN A 110 4.10 -3.15 0.35
C ASN A 110 3.85 -4.35 -0.57
N LYS A 111 4.82 -4.67 -1.42
CA LYS A 111 4.78 -5.88 -2.25
C LYS A 111 4.70 -7.12 -1.34
N PRO A 112 3.76 -8.05 -1.57
CA PRO A 112 3.70 -9.27 -0.78
C PRO A 112 5.02 -10.06 -0.91
N ILE A 113 5.46 -10.68 0.18
CA ILE A 113 6.68 -11.51 0.20
C ILE A 113 6.36 -12.96 -0.24
N ASN A 114 7.35 -13.85 -0.23
CA ASN A 114 7.18 -15.28 -0.61
C ASN A 114 6.63 -15.48 -2.04
N ASN A 115 7.38 -15.01 -3.05
CA ASN A 115 6.98 -15.01 -4.46
C ASN A 115 5.70 -14.21 -4.78
N GLY A 116 5.22 -13.39 -3.84
CA GLY A 116 4.09 -12.48 -4.05
C GLY A 116 2.74 -13.04 -3.64
N TYR A 117 2.63 -14.30 -3.22
CA TYR A 117 1.34 -14.95 -2.99
C TYR A 117 0.80 -14.80 -1.56
N LYS A 118 1.60 -14.28 -0.62
CA LYS A 118 1.21 -14.14 0.79
C LYS A 118 1.85 -12.90 1.41
N PHE A 119 1.12 -12.22 2.27
CA PHE A 119 1.72 -11.22 3.16
C PHE A 119 2.56 -11.92 4.24
N GLY A 120 3.74 -11.36 4.50
CA GLY A 120 4.59 -11.78 5.62
C GLY A 120 3.95 -11.43 6.96
N SER A 121 4.47 -11.99 8.06
CA SER A 121 3.87 -11.77 9.39
C SER A 121 3.72 -10.30 9.74
N ALA A 122 4.78 -9.50 9.60
CA ALA A 122 4.74 -8.06 9.88
C ALA A 122 3.78 -7.30 8.95
N GLN A 123 3.70 -7.67 7.66
CA GLN A 123 2.76 -7.08 6.70
C GLN A 123 1.31 -7.42 7.10
N LYS A 124 1.06 -8.68 7.45
CA LYS A 124 -0.24 -9.17 7.91
C LYS A 124 -0.69 -8.44 9.17
N ASP A 125 0.19 -8.30 10.16
CA ASP A 125 -0.12 -7.63 11.42
C ASP A 125 -0.48 -6.15 11.19
N GLY A 126 0.26 -5.47 10.30
CA GLY A 126 -0.07 -4.11 9.85
C GLY A 126 -1.46 -4.05 9.20
N LEU A 127 -1.72 -4.90 8.21
CA LEU A 127 -3.02 -4.96 7.52
C LEU A 127 -4.17 -5.25 8.49
N LEU A 128 -3.98 -6.14 9.47
CA LEU A 128 -4.99 -6.44 10.48
C LEU A 128 -5.26 -5.25 11.40
N LYS A 129 -4.22 -4.51 11.80
CA LYS A 129 -4.36 -3.28 12.58
C LYS A 129 -5.15 -2.23 11.80
N ASP A 130 -4.89 -2.10 10.50
CA ASP A 130 -5.56 -1.14 9.63
C ASP A 130 -7.02 -1.53 9.38
N ILE A 131 -7.31 -2.81 9.13
CA ILE A 131 -8.69 -3.34 9.04
C ILE A 131 -9.48 -3.05 10.32
N LYS A 132 -8.90 -3.32 11.49
CA LYS A 132 -9.56 -3.01 12.78
C LYS A 132 -9.76 -1.51 12.94
N GLY A 133 -8.74 -0.70 12.61
CA GLY A 133 -8.83 0.75 12.63
C GLY A 133 -9.96 1.28 11.75
N LEU A 134 -10.13 0.74 10.54
CA LEU A 134 -11.23 1.10 9.64
C LEU A 134 -12.61 0.70 10.20
N LEU A 135 -12.71 -0.47 10.83
CA LEU A 135 -13.98 -1.00 11.36
C LEU A 135 -14.42 -0.36 12.69
N GLU A 136 -13.46 -0.04 13.56
CA GLU A 136 -13.68 0.35 14.96
C GLU A 136 -13.30 1.82 15.22
N GLY A 137 -12.62 2.46 14.27
CA GLY A 137 -12.10 3.81 14.40
C GLY A 137 -10.64 3.83 14.87
N LYS A 138 -9.94 4.93 14.56
CA LYS A 138 -8.60 5.21 15.08
C LYS A 138 -8.71 6.16 16.26
N SER A 139 -8.03 5.86 17.37
CA SER A 139 -8.12 6.63 18.63
C SER A 139 -7.83 8.13 18.51
N LYS A 140 -7.03 8.53 17.50
CA LYS A 140 -6.68 9.93 17.21
C LYS A 140 -7.64 10.63 16.24
N VAL A 141 -8.57 9.89 15.61
CA VAL A 141 -9.57 10.41 14.66
C VAL A 141 -10.94 10.23 15.28
N LYS A 142 -11.40 11.23 16.03
CA LYS A 142 -12.71 11.21 16.72
C LYS A 142 -13.83 11.89 15.93
N SER A 143 -13.50 12.55 14.83
CA SER A 143 -14.44 13.34 14.02
C SER A 143 -15.31 12.49 13.09
N ILE A 144 -15.09 11.18 13.03
CA ILE A 144 -15.78 10.28 12.10
C ILE A 144 -16.29 9.07 12.87
N ASP A 145 -17.58 8.80 12.71
CA ASP A 145 -18.17 7.53 13.10
C ASP A 145 -17.84 6.47 12.03
N PRO A 146 -17.03 5.45 12.36
CA PRO A 146 -16.73 4.37 11.43
C PRO A 146 -18.01 3.69 10.94
N ALA A 147 -19.06 3.54 11.75
CA ALA A 147 -20.28 2.86 11.32
C ALA A 147 -21.01 3.59 10.17
N ALA A 148 -20.84 4.91 10.06
CA ALA A 148 -21.44 5.76 9.03
C ALA A 148 -20.51 6.08 7.86
N ALA A 149 -19.35 5.40 7.75
CA ALA A 149 -18.35 5.65 6.71
C ALA A 149 -18.12 4.43 5.80
N TYR A 150 -17.94 4.66 4.50
CA TYR A 150 -17.39 3.66 3.60
C TYR A 150 -15.90 3.46 3.88
N LYS A 151 -15.47 2.20 3.96
CA LYS A 151 -14.12 1.85 4.43
C LYS A 151 -13.34 1.15 3.34
N PHE A 152 -12.13 1.62 3.08
CA PHE A 152 -11.29 1.05 2.04
C PHE A 152 -9.92 0.68 2.57
N LEU A 153 -9.53 -0.58 2.33
CA LEU A 153 -8.14 -0.99 2.41
C LEU A 153 -7.60 -1.03 0.98
N VAL A 154 -6.91 0.03 0.60
CA VAL A 154 -6.36 0.19 -0.74
C VAL A 154 -4.99 -0.47 -0.77
N ILE A 155 -4.78 -1.38 -1.72
CA ILE A 155 -3.51 -2.07 -1.90
C ILE A 155 -2.98 -1.75 -3.30
N TYR A 156 -1.69 -1.42 -3.38
CA TYR A 156 -1.06 -1.24 -4.68
C TYR A 156 -1.08 -2.55 -5.48
N ASP A 157 -1.55 -2.48 -6.72
CA ASP A 157 -1.69 -3.64 -7.57
C ASP A 157 -0.35 -4.03 -8.24
N PHE A 158 0.28 -5.07 -7.71
CA PHE A 158 1.48 -5.70 -8.28
C PHE A 158 1.14 -6.86 -9.24
N GLY A 159 -0.10 -6.92 -9.74
CA GLY A 159 -0.65 -8.00 -10.57
C GLY A 159 -1.24 -9.14 -9.73
N ASP A 160 -1.37 -10.32 -10.36
CA ASP A 160 -2.05 -11.51 -9.79
C ASP A 160 -1.58 -11.89 -8.38
N HIS A 161 -0.32 -11.62 -8.08
CA HIS A 161 0.28 -11.83 -6.77
C HIS A 161 -0.47 -11.07 -5.66
N THR A 162 -0.80 -9.79 -5.87
CA THR A 162 -1.50 -8.99 -4.86
C THR A 162 -2.91 -9.54 -4.59
N LEU A 163 -3.63 -9.94 -5.64
CA LEU A 163 -4.96 -10.55 -5.50
C LEU A 163 -4.90 -11.84 -4.67
N LEU A 164 -3.98 -12.74 -5.02
CA LEU A 164 -3.83 -14.02 -4.32
C LEU A 164 -3.39 -13.84 -2.86
N ALA A 165 -2.53 -12.86 -2.58
CA ALA A 165 -2.14 -12.50 -1.22
C ALA A 165 -3.32 -11.96 -0.40
N ALA A 166 -4.19 -11.14 -0.99
CA ALA A 166 -5.39 -10.62 -0.35
C ALA A 166 -6.43 -11.71 -0.09
N GLN A 167 -6.66 -12.61 -1.05
CA GLN A 167 -7.52 -13.79 -0.86
C GLN A 167 -6.99 -14.68 0.27
N HIS A 168 -5.68 -14.91 0.30
CA HIS A 168 -5.04 -15.65 1.39
C HIS A 168 -5.22 -14.94 2.74
N LEU A 169 -5.11 -13.61 2.80
CA LEU A 169 -5.39 -12.83 4.02
C LEU A 169 -6.82 -13.07 4.50
N ILE A 170 -7.82 -12.85 3.64
CA ILE A 170 -9.25 -12.98 3.95
C ILE A 170 -9.59 -14.38 4.46
N LYS A 171 -9.08 -15.42 3.78
CA LYS A 171 -9.29 -16.83 4.17
C LYS A 171 -8.81 -17.13 5.59
N ASN A 172 -7.79 -16.40 6.06
CA ASN A 172 -7.14 -16.59 7.35
C ASN A 172 -7.47 -15.49 8.38
N LEU A 173 -8.52 -14.68 8.13
CA LEU A 173 -9.05 -13.77 9.13
C LEU A 173 -9.77 -14.53 10.24
N SER A 174 -9.78 -13.94 11.43
CA SER A 174 -10.59 -14.44 12.55
C SER A 174 -12.08 -14.34 12.23
N ALA A 175 -12.89 -15.20 12.86
CA ALA A 175 -14.33 -15.31 12.58
C ALA A 175 -15.08 -13.96 12.69
N ASN A 176 -14.68 -13.10 13.62
CA ASN A 176 -15.28 -11.76 13.81
C ASN A 176 -14.94 -10.74 12.72
N LEU A 177 -13.95 -11.01 11.86
CA LEU A 177 -13.53 -10.13 10.76
C LEU A 177 -13.89 -10.68 9.38
N LYS A 178 -14.05 -12.00 9.26
CA LYS A 178 -14.16 -12.70 7.97
C LYS A 178 -15.29 -12.19 7.08
N ASP A 179 -16.45 -11.89 7.65
CA ASP A 179 -17.63 -11.40 6.89
C ASP A 179 -17.66 -9.86 6.76
N ARG A 180 -16.73 -9.16 7.41
CA ARG A 180 -16.61 -7.70 7.44
C ARG A 180 -15.51 -7.17 6.53
N VAL A 181 -14.84 -8.04 5.77
CA VAL A 181 -13.78 -7.68 4.82
C VAL A 181 -14.05 -8.41 3.50
N ALA A 182 -14.12 -7.66 2.41
CA ALA A 182 -14.35 -8.24 1.08
C ALA A 182 -13.45 -7.55 0.05
N ILE A 183 -13.05 -8.28 -0.99
CA ILE A 183 -12.45 -7.67 -2.18
C ILE A 183 -13.57 -7.04 -2.97
N TYR A 184 -13.42 -5.77 -3.33
CA TYR A 184 -14.36 -5.08 -4.19
C TYR A 184 -14.27 -5.62 -5.61
N ASN A 185 -15.41 -5.98 -6.19
CA ASN A 185 -15.54 -6.23 -7.63
C ASN A 185 -16.39 -5.14 -8.29
N GLU A 186 -16.09 -4.82 -9.54
CA GLU A 186 -16.84 -3.82 -10.29
C GLU A 186 -18.32 -4.20 -10.39
N GLY A 187 -19.21 -3.24 -10.12
CA GLY A 187 -20.66 -3.47 -10.10
C GLY A 187 -21.23 -4.02 -8.78
N GLU A 188 -20.39 -4.43 -7.82
CA GLU A 188 -20.86 -4.78 -6.49
C GLU A 188 -21.19 -3.53 -5.66
N PRO A 189 -22.25 -3.57 -4.82
CA PRO A 189 -22.58 -2.47 -3.95
C PRO A 189 -21.54 -2.30 -2.85
N LEU A 190 -21.15 -1.05 -2.61
CA LEU A 190 -20.34 -0.69 -1.45
C LEU A 190 -21.24 -0.73 -0.20
N LEU A 191 -20.85 -1.52 0.80
CA LEU A 191 -21.56 -1.68 2.05
C LEU A 191 -20.82 -0.99 3.20
N LEU A 192 -21.57 -0.29 4.06
CA LEU A 192 -21.01 0.44 5.21
C LEU A 192 -20.48 -0.48 6.31
N ASP A 193 -20.99 -1.70 6.46
CA ASP A 193 -20.55 -2.64 7.49
C ASP A 193 -19.26 -3.41 7.13
N LYS A 194 -18.74 -3.20 5.91
CA LYS A 194 -17.56 -3.87 5.36
C LYS A 194 -16.38 -2.93 5.12
N VAL A 195 -15.18 -3.48 5.23
CA VAL A 195 -13.96 -2.95 4.61
C VAL A 195 -13.84 -3.54 3.22
N HIS A 196 -13.77 -2.67 2.22
CA HIS A 196 -13.57 -3.04 0.83
C HIS A 196 -12.09 -2.99 0.49
N ILE A 197 -11.51 -4.14 0.13
CA ILE A 197 -10.15 -4.19 -0.42
C ILE A 197 -10.22 -3.79 -1.89
N VAL A 198 -9.52 -2.73 -2.24
CA VAL A 198 -9.46 -2.20 -3.61
C VAL A 198 -8.01 -2.22 -4.09
N PHE A 199 -7.80 -2.63 -5.33
CA PHE A 199 -6.49 -2.66 -5.97
C PHE A 199 -6.32 -1.45 -6.89
N ILE A 200 -5.28 -0.66 -6.66
CA ILE A 200 -4.98 0.56 -7.44
C ILE A 200 -3.57 0.43 -8.01
N LYS A 201 -3.42 0.61 -9.32
CA LYS A 201 -2.11 0.63 -10.00
C LYS A 201 -1.47 1.99 -9.94
#